data_AF-A0A2G9N0E8-F1
#
_entry.id   AF-A0A2G9N0E8-F1
#
_cell.length_a   1.000
_cell.length_b   1.000
_cell.length_c   1.000
_cell.angle_alpha   90.00
_cell.angle_beta   90.00
_cell.angle_gamma   90.00
#
_symmetry.space_group_name_H-M   'P 1'
#
loop_
_entity.id
_entity.type
_entity.pdbx_description
1 polymer ?
#
loop_
_entity_poly.entity_id
_entity_poly.type
_entity_poly.pdbx_seq_one_letter_code
_entity_poly.pdbx_strand_id
1 'polypeptide(L)'
;MYKIYDSWPEIARESFESKQESVDFDNIDHIVFAGMGGSGAIGDIFSSILSKTNIHVNVVKGYHLPQTVDSNTLVVVVSVSGNTAETFSVLDSAYKMKSKIVVFSSGGKMLEYCTKNKIKHRII
;
A
#
# COMPACT_ATOMS: atom_id res chain seq x y z
N MET A 1 -19.81 -16.04 5.34
CA MET A 1 -18.42 -16.00 4.85
C MET A 1 -18.33 -16.50 3.41
N TYR A 2 -18.83 -17.69 3.05
CA TYR A 2 -18.66 -18.22 1.69
C TYR A 2 -19.28 -17.36 0.57
N LYS A 3 -20.46 -16.75 0.82
CA LYS A 3 -21.16 -15.91 -0.17
C LYS A 3 -20.35 -14.75 -0.74
N ILE A 4 -19.34 -14.25 -0.01
CA ILE A 4 -18.50 -13.15 -0.53
C ILE A 4 -17.59 -13.66 -1.65
N TYR A 5 -17.14 -14.91 -1.59
CA TYR A 5 -16.29 -15.51 -2.62
C TYR A 5 -17.08 -15.69 -3.93
N ASP A 6 -18.37 -16.00 -3.84
CA ASP A 6 -19.24 -16.09 -5.02
C ASP A 6 -19.36 -14.74 -5.75
N SER A 7 -19.21 -13.63 -5.03
CA SER A 7 -19.25 -12.26 -5.59
C SER A 7 -17.87 -11.69 -5.93
N TRP A 8 -16.78 -12.44 -5.77
CA TRP A 8 -15.43 -11.96 -6.12
C TRP A 8 -15.28 -11.52 -7.58
N PRO A 9 -15.84 -12.23 -8.58
CA PRO A 9 -15.78 -11.78 -9.96
C PRO A 9 -16.43 -10.40 -10.15
N GLU A 10 -17.56 -10.15 -9.51
CA GLU A 10 -18.28 -8.87 -9.53
C GLU A 10 -17.46 -7.79 -8.85
N ILE A 11 -16.98 -8.03 -7.63
CA ILE A 11 -16.15 -7.08 -6.87
C ILE A 11 -14.89 -6.70 -7.66
N ALA A 12 -14.24 -7.67 -8.29
CA ALA A 12 -13.05 -7.42 -9.11
C ALA A 12 -13.38 -6.57 -10.34
N ARG A 13 -14.49 -6.86 -11.03
CA ARG A 13 -14.94 -6.09 -12.21
C ARG A 13 -15.31 -4.66 -11.83
N GLU A 14 -16.12 -4.48 -10.79
CA GLU A 14 -16.50 -3.17 -10.28
C GLU A 14 -15.28 -2.35 -9.84
N SER A 15 -14.31 -2.99 -9.18
CA SER A 15 -13.06 -2.33 -8.78
C SER A 15 -12.22 -1.91 -9.99
N PHE A 16 -12.13 -2.77 -11.01
CA PHE A 16 -11.39 -2.47 -12.24
C PHE A 16 -12.04 -1.36 -13.08
N GLU A 17 -13.37 -1.34 -13.15
CA GLU A 17 -14.15 -0.33 -13.88
C GLU A 17 -14.32 0.97 -13.08
N SER A 18 -13.98 0.96 -11.78
CA SER A 18 -14.09 2.14 -10.93
C SER A 18 -13.20 3.28 -11.43
N LYS A 19 -13.80 4.47 -11.57
CA LYS A 19 -13.04 5.67 -11.95
C LYS A 19 -12.25 6.16 -10.75
N GLN A 20 -10.96 5.89 -10.74
CA GLN A 20 -10.03 6.42 -9.75
C GLN A 20 -9.08 7.41 -10.41
N GLU A 21 -8.86 8.55 -9.76
CA GLU A 21 -7.82 9.49 -10.19
C GLU A 21 -6.46 8.77 -10.22
N SER A 22 -5.62 9.04 -11.22
CA SER A 22 -4.26 8.51 -11.21
C SER A 22 -3.48 9.10 -10.04
N VAL A 23 -2.56 8.30 -9.51
CA VAL A 23 -1.57 8.79 -8.57
C VAL A 23 -0.24 8.79 -9.29
N ASP A 24 0.16 9.97 -9.74
CA ASP A 24 1.42 10.13 -10.44
C ASP A 24 2.53 10.47 -9.44
N PHE A 25 3.63 9.72 -9.55
CA PHE A 25 4.86 9.89 -8.82
C PHE A 25 6.01 9.84 -9.81
N ASP A 26 6.80 10.91 -9.88
CA ASP A 26 7.98 10.95 -10.76
C ASP A 26 9.16 10.22 -10.12
N ASN A 27 10.17 9.82 -10.90
CA ASN A 27 11.45 9.30 -10.41
C ASN A 27 11.33 8.21 -9.32
N ILE A 28 10.61 7.13 -9.63
CA ILE A 28 10.52 5.94 -8.77
C ILE A 28 11.49 4.86 -9.29
N ASP A 29 12.43 4.47 -8.46
CA ASP A 29 13.36 3.35 -8.70
C ASP A 29 13.21 2.21 -7.66
N HIS A 30 12.51 2.47 -6.55
CA HIS A 30 12.23 1.52 -5.49
C HIS A 30 10.77 1.57 -5.05
N ILE A 31 10.12 0.42 -4.91
CA ILE A 31 8.78 0.27 -4.35
C ILE A 31 8.80 -0.62 -3.10
N VAL A 32 8.16 -0.16 -2.04
CA VAL A 32 7.93 -0.95 -0.82
C VAL A 32 6.44 -1.17 -0.63
N PHE A 33 6.00 -2.43 -0.66
CA PHE A 33 4.64 -2.81 -0.27
C PHE A 33 4.62 -3.16 1.22
N ALA A 34 3.78 -2.48 2.00
CA ALA A 34 3.63 -2.73 3.43
C ALA A 34 2.21 -3.19 3.76
N GLY A 35 2.08 -4.38 4.35
CA GLY A 35 0.78 -4.94 4.69
C GLY A 35 0.91 -6.32 5.33
N MET A 36 -0.02 -6.64 6.24
CA MET A 36 -0.06 -7.95 6.91
C MET A 36 -1.09 -8.88 6.24
N GLY A 37 -0.88 -10.20 6.35
CA GLY A 37 -1.81 -11.22 5.85
C GLY A 37 -2.16 -11.01 4.37
N GLY A 38 -3.45 -11.00 4.04
CA GLY A 38 -3.93 -10.76 2.67
C GLY A 38 -3.49 -9.41 2.08
N SER A 39 -3.32 -8.38 2.91
CA SER A 39 -2.80 -7.08 2.45
C SER A 39 -1.33 -7.17 2.02
N GLY A 40 -0.55 -8.03 2.69
CA GLY A 40 0.83 -8.33 2.32
C GLY A 40 0.93 -9.27 1.10
N ALA A 41 -0.02 -10.20 0.95
CA ALA A 41 -0.06 -11.15 -0.16
C ALA A 41 -0.20 -10.43 -1.53
N ILE A 42 -0.97 -9.34 -1.58
CA ILE A 42 -1.06 -8.50 -2.79
C ILE A 42 0.31 -7.91 -3.16
N GLY A 43 1.13 -7.52 -2.16
CA GLY A 43 2.49 -7.06 -2.37
C GLY A 43 3.40 -8.13 -2.99
N ASP A 44 3.26 -9.39 -2.59
CA ASP A 44 4.02 -10.51 -3.19
C ASP A 44 3.68 -10.69 -4.69
N ILE A 45 2.40 -10.53 -5.04
CA ILE A 45 1.94 -10.60 -6.44
C ILE A 45 2.58 -9.47 -7.26
N PHE A 46 2.51 -8.23 -6.77
CA PHE A 46 3.13 -7.10 -7.47
C PHE A 46 4.65 -7.22 -7.58
N SER A 47 5.32 -7.70 -6.53
CA SER A 47 6.75 -7.99 -6.57
C SER A 47 7.09 -9.01 -7.67
N SER A 48 6.26 -10.06 -7.81
CA SER A 48 6.43 -11.06 -8.87
C SER A 48 6.20 -10.47 -10.27
N ILE A 49 5.20 -9.61 -10.45
CA ILE A 49 4.93 -8.93 -11.73
C ILE A 49 6.09 -7.99 -12.10
N LEU A 50 6.58 -7.21 -11.13
CA LEU A 50 7.64 -6.22 -11.32
C LEU A 50 9.04 -6.84 -11.43
N SER A 51 9.20 -8.15 -11.19
CA SER A 51 10.48 -8.87 -11.29
C SER A 51 11.12 -8.80 -12.68
N LYS A 52 10.35 -8.48 -13.73
CA LYS A 52 10.84 -8.27 -15.10
C LYS A 52 11.28 -6.83 -15.39
N THR A 53 11.25 -5.95 -14.39
CA THR A 53 11.65 -4.54 -14.49
C THR A 53 12.94 -4.31 -13.70
N ASN A 54 13.54 -3.14 -13.87
CA ASN A 54 14.70 -2.72 -13.08
C ASN A 54 14.33 -2.06 -11.74
N ILE A 55 13.04 -2.04 -11.39
CA ILE A 55 12.56 -1.42 -10.14
C ILE A 55 12.90 -2.35 -8.98
N HIS A 56 13.58 -1.81 -7.97
CA HIS A 56 13.81 -2.54 -6.73
C HIS A 56 12.47 -2.70 -5.99
N VAL A 57 12.12 -3.89 -5.51
CA VAL A 57 10.86 -4.12 -4.79
C VAL A 57 11.09 -4.83 -3.47
N ASN A 58 10.46 -4.35 -2.40
CA ASN A 58 10.39 -5.05 -1.11
C ASN A 58 8.94 -5.24 -0.69
N VAL A 59 8.65 -6.35 -0.01
CA VAL A 59 7.37 -6.59 0.67
C VAL A 59 7.63 -6.68 2.17
N VAL A 60 7.01 -5.80 2.94
CA VAL A 60 7.20 -5.66 4.38
C VAL A 60 5.96 -6.17 5.11
N LYS A 61 6.15 -7.28 5.82
CA LYS A 61 5.14 -7.92 6.68
C LYS A 61 5.57 -7.83 8.15
N GLY A 62 5.83 -6.60 8.61
CA GLY A 62 6.33 -6.33 9.96
C GLY A 62 6.42 -4.83 10.27
N TYR A 63 7.13 -4.47 11.33
CA TYR A 63 7.17 -3.10 11.88
C TYR A 63 8.20 -2.16 11.22
N HIS A 64 9.19 -2.71 10.52
CA HIS A 64 10.39 -1.97 10.14
C HIS A 64 10.39 -1.62 8.66
N LEU A 65 10.59 -0.34 8.38
CA LEU A 65 10.88 0.15 7.04
C LEU A 65 12.31 -0.27 6.64
N PRO A 66 12.54 -0.82 5.43
CA PRO A 66 13.88 -1.16 4.97
C PRO A 66 14.81 0.07 4.96
N GLN A 67 16.08 -0.14 5.28
CA GLN A 67 17.09 0.94 5.24
C GLN A 67 17.41 1.42 3.82
N THR A 68 16.95 0.67 2.80
CA THR A 68 17.10 1.04 1.39
C THR A 68 16.15 2.16 0.96
N VAL A 69 15.22 2.59 1.81
CA VAL A 69 14.20 3.59 1.49
C VAL A 69 14.76 5.02 1.55
N ASP A 70 14.43 5.80 0.52
CA ASP A 70 14.79 7.20 0.36
C ASP A 70 13.63 8.06 -0.21
N SER A 71 13.93 9.28 -0.68
CA SER A 71 12.95 10.18 -1.29
C SER A 71 12.45 9.75 -2.68
N ASN A 72 13.17 8.86 -3.35
CA ASN A 72 12.77 8.29 -4.65
C ASN A 72 11.95 7.01 -4.49
N THR A 73 11.86 6.48 -3.28
CA THR A 73 11.07 5.30 -2.98
C THR A 73 9.57 5.60 -2.89
N LEU A 74 8.76 4.74 -3.50
CA LEU A 74 7.30 4.70 -3.30
C LEU A 74 6.94 3.63 -2.26
N VAL A 75 6.33 4.05 -1.15
CA VAL A 75 5.78 3.16 -0.13
C VAL A 75 4.27 3.04 -0.32
N VAL A 76 3.83 1.84 -0.70
CA VAL A 76 2.42 1.45 -0.86
C VAL A 76 1.96 0.73 0.39
N VAL A 77 1.09 1.36 1.17
CA VAL A 77 0.63 0.84 2.46
C VAL A 77 -0.79 0.29 2.30
N VAL A 78 -1.03 -0.96 2.68
CA VAL A 78 -2.34 -1.62 2.58
C VAL A 78 -2.74 -2.22 3.93
N SER A 79 -3.89 -1.81 4.45
CA SER A 79 -4.50 -2.43 5.64
C SER A 79 -6.01 -2.25 5.60
N VAL A 80 -6.75 -3.36 5.44
CA VAL A 80 -8.23 -3.34 5.47
C VAL A 80 -8.74 -2.68 6.76
N SER A 81 -8.24 -3.10 7.92
CA SER A 81 -8.68 -2.52 9.20
C SER A 81 -8.26 -1.05 9.43
N GLY A 82 -7.21 -0.59 8.73
CA GLY A 82 -6.58 0.71 8.97
C GLY A 82 -5.92 0.88 10.35
N ASN A 83 -5.81 -0.20 11.13
CA ASN A 83 -5.37 -0.18 12.53
C ASN A 83 -4.20 -1.14 12.83
N THR A 84 -3.72 -1.88 11.84
CA THR A 84 -2.60 -2.84 11.99
C THR A 84 -1.34 -2.10 12.42
N ALA A 85 -0.82 -2.42 13.61
CA ALA A 85 0.27 -1.68 14.25
C ALA A 85 1.60 -1.80 13.48
N GLU A 86 1.89 -2.99 12.97
CA GLU A 86 3.02 -3.32 12.09
C GLU A 86 3.06 -2.37 10.90
N THR A 87 1.98 -2.39 10.12
CA THR A 87 1.83 -1.61 8.90
C THR A 87 1.81 -0.10 9.18
N PHE A 88 1.21 0.32 10.30
CA PHE A 88 1.22 1.72 10.72
C PHE A 88 2.63 2.21 11.08
N SER A 89 3.45 1.38 11.73
CA SER A 89 4.85 1.70 12.03
C SER A 89 5.66 1.97 10.76
N VAL A 90 5.42 1.19 9.70
CA VAL A 90 6.05 1.39 8.40
C VAL A 90 5.59 2.69 7.75
N LEU A 91 4.28 2.99 7.79
CA LEU A 91 3.73 4.25 7.29
C LEU A 91 4.35 5.48 8.00
N ASP A 92 4.40 5.46 9.33
CA ASP A 92 4.96 6.58 10.11
C ASP A 92 6.45 6.76 9.82
N SER A 93 7.19 5.66 9.69
CA SER A 93 8.62 5.70 9.33
C SER A 93 8.82 6.25 7.91
N ALA A 94 8.01 5.80 6.95
CA ALA A 94 8.05 6.26 5.56
C ALA A 94 7.78 7.76 5.45
N TYR A 95 6.82 8.27 6.23
CA TYR A 95 6.48 9.68 6.29
C TYR A 95 7.63 10.52 6.84
N LYS A 96 8.26 10.08 7.94
CA LYS A 96 9.44 10.74 8.52
C LYS A 96 10.62 10.79 7.55
N MET A 97 10.81 9.75 6.75
CA MET A 97 11.83 9.68 5.69
C MET A 97 11.52 10.55 4.46
N LYS A 98 10.33 11.17 4.40
CA LYS A 98 9.87 11.97 3.25
C LYS A 98 9.89 11.17 1.93
N SER A 99 9.64 9.87 2.03
CA SER A 99 9.40 9.01 0.87
C SER A 99 8.06 9.38 0.21
N LYS A 100 7.82 8.87 -1.00
CA LYS A 100 6.52 9.02 -1.67
C LYS A 100 5.59 7.95 -1.12
N ILE A 101 4.35 8.33 -0.76
CA ILE A 101 3.46 7.43 -0.01
C ILE A 101 2.07 7.44 -0.61
N VAL A 102 1.48 6.25 -0.74
CA VAL A 102 0.05 6.06 -0.97
C VAL A 102 -0.47 4.99 -0.02
N VAL A 103 -1.62 5.26 0.60
CA VAL A 103 -2.23 4.38 1.62
C VAL A 103 -3.60 3.90 1.18
N PHE A 104 -3.87 2.61 1.37
CA PHE A 104 -5.15 1.96 1.13
C PHE A 104 -5.67 1.36 2.43
N SER A 105 -6.79 1.87 2.95
CA SER A 105 -7.46 1.29 4.12
C SER A 105 -8.95 1.58 4.16
N SER A 106 -9.73 0.77 4.87
CA SER A 106 -11.18 1.01 5.10
C SER A 106 -11.46 2.05 6.20
N GLY A 107 -10.48 2.92 6.51
CA GLY A 107 -10.57 3.92 7.58
C GLY A 107 -9.50 3.74 8.67
N GLY A 108 -9.92 3.87 9.93
CA GLY A 108 -9.09 3.67 11.13
C GLY A 108 -8.02 4.75 11.34
N LYS A 109 -7.05 4.42 12.20
CA LYS A 109 -5.92 5.32 12.55
C LYS A 109 -5.14 5.78 11.33
N MET A 110 -5.02 4.93 10.31
CA MET A 110 -4.34 5.28 9.06
C MET A 110 -5.05 6.41 8.30
N LEU A 111 -6.38 6.41 8.22
CA LEU A 111 -7.13 7.49 7.56
C LEU A 111 -6.96 8.82 8.30
N GLU A 112 -7.08 8.80 9.63
CA GLU A 112 -6.86 9.98 10.48
C GLU A 112 -5.45 10.55 10.29
N TYR A 113 -4.45 9.66 10.30
CA TYR A 113 -3.05 10.02 10.10
C TYR A 113 -2.79 10.61 8.72
N CYS A 114 -3.34 9.99 7.66
CA CYS A 114 -3.18 10.49 6.29
C CYS A 114 -3.84 11.86 6.12
N THR A 115 -5.05 12.04 6.67
CA THR A 115 -5.78 13.32 6.63
C THR A 115 -4.97 14.43 7.30
N LYS A 116 -4.45 14.17 8.51
CA LYS A 116 -3.65 15.13 9.27
C LYS A 116 -2.37 15.53 8.54
N ASN A 117 -1.71 14.58 7.89
CA ASN A 117 -0.40 14.78 7.25
C ASN A 117 -0.51 15.03 5.73
N LYS A 118 -1.72 15.16 5.18
CA LYS A 118 -2.00 15.35 3.75
C LYS A 118 -1.34 14.28 2.86
N ILE A 119 -1.35 13.03 3.33
CA ILE A 119 -0.84 11.87 2.58
C ILE A 119 -1.97 11.35 1.66
N LYS A 120 -1.62 10.95 0.43
CA LYS A 120 -2.58 10.37 -0.51
C LYS A 120 -3.16 9.06 0.07
N HIS A 121 -4.47 9.01 0.22
CA HIS A 121 -5.20 7.88 0.81
C HIS A 121 -6.37 7.46 -0.09
N ARG A 122 -6.62 6.15 -0.16
CA ARG A 122 -7.74 5.52 -0.87
C ARG A 122 -8.52 4.66 0.11
N ILE A 123 -9.83 4.87 0.14
CA ILE A 123 -10.75 3.98 0.86
C ILE A 123 -10.91 2.70 0.04
N ILE A 124 -10.74 1.55 0.71
CA ILE A 124 -10.93 0.19 0.17
C ILE A 124 -11.84 -0.63 1.07
#